data_AF-A0A350WMP4-F1
#
_entry.id   AF-A0A350WMP4-F1
#
_cell.length_a   1.000
_cell.length_b   1.000
_cell.length_c   1.000
_cell.angle_alpha   90.00
_cell.angle_beta   90.00
_cell.angle_gamma   90.00
#
_symmetry.space_group_name_H-M   'P 1'
#
loop_
_entity.id
_entity.type
_entity.pdbx_description
1 polymer ?
#
loop_
_entity_poly.entity_id
_entity_poly.type
_entity_poly.pdbx_seq_one_letter_code
_entity_poly.pdbx_strand_id
1 'polypeptide(L)' 'GFVMTSLGRVPQATDHFEWSNLRFEVIDMDGRRVDKVLVTTKTKPAAEPGSSQP' A
#
# COMPACT_ATOMS: atom_id res chain seq x y z
N GLY A 1 -1.50 10.06 11.09
CA GLY A 1 -2.17 11.01 10.17
C GLY A 1 -2.35 10.36 8.82
N PHE A 2 -1.31 10.39 7.99
CA PHE A 2 -1.34 9.91 6.60
C PHE A 2 -2.12 8.60 6.37
N VAL A 3 -1.77 7.49 7.04
CA VAL A 3 -2.46 6.19 6.90
C VAL A 3 -3.96 6.26 7.19
N MET A 4 -4.35 6.90 8.29
CA MET A 4 -5.77 7.04 8.66
C MET A 4 -6.52 7.95 7.67
N THR A 5 -5.87 9.01 7.20
CA THR A 5 -6.45 9.91 6.19
C THR A 5 -6.65 9.18 4.87
N SER A 6 -5.69 8.37 4.43
CA SER A 6 -5.80 7.58 3.20
C SER A 6 -6.88 6.51 3.28
N LEU A 7 -7.09 5.90 4.46
CA LEU A 7 -8.10 4.85 4.67
C LEU A 7 -9.47 5.37 5.13
N GLY A 8 -9.56 6.61 5.60
CA GLY A 8 -10.81 7.22 6.10
C GLY A 8 -11.33 6.66 7.42
N ARG A 9 -10.56 5.80 8.10
CA ARG A 9 -10.93 5.15 9.37
C ARG A 9 -9.71 4.79 10.21
N VAL A 10 -9.95 4.30 11.43
CA VAL A 10 -8.91 3.64 12.21
C VAL A 10 -8.53 2.33 11.49
N PRO A 11 -7.25 2.13 11.13
CA PRO A 11 -6.80 0.92 10.45
C PRO A 11 -6.71 -0.28 11.39
N GLN A 12 -6.72 -1.46 10.80
CA GLN A 12 -6.36 -2.74 11.40
C GLN A 12 -5.06 -3.25 10.77
N ALA A 13 -4.38 -4.20 11.43
CA ALA A 13 -3.27 -4.90 10.80
C ALA A 13 -3.73 -5.56 9.49
N THR A 14 -2.86 -5.62 8.48
CA THR A 14 -3.09 -6.06 7.09
C THR A 14 -3.88 -5.09 6.19
N ASP A 15 -4.45 -4.02 6.74
CA ASP A 15 -4.98 -2.94 5.90
C ASP A 15 -3.88 -2.34 5.05
N HIS A 16 -4.20 -2.04 3.79
CA HIS A 16 -3.26 -1.42 2.88
C HIS A 16 -3.93 -0.41 1.96
N PHE A 17 -3.12 0.51 1.46
CA PHE A 17 -3.51 1.44 0.42
C PHE A 17 -2.31 1.77 -0.45
N GLU A 18 -2.56 2.41 -1.58
CA GLU A 18 -1.53 2.76 -2.55
C GLU A 18 -1.41 4.28 -2.66
N TRP A 19 -0.19 4.77 -2.84
CA TRP A 19 0.08 6.16 -3.14
C TRP A 19 1.25 6.25 -4.12
N SER A 20 1.00 6.81 -5.29
CA SER A 20 1.96 6.82 -6.40
C SER A 20 2.40 5.38 -6.77
N ASN A 21 3.69 5.10 -6.85
CA ASN A 21 4.23 3.76 -7.14
C ASN A 21 4.57 2.98 -5.88
N LEU A 22 3.94 3.30 -4.74
CA LEU A 22 4.16 2.65 -3.45
C LEU A 22 2.87 2.02 -2.93
N ARG A 23 3.01 0.88 -2.27
CA ARG A 23 1.98 0.22 -1.47
C ARG A 23 2.39 0.31 0.00
N PHE A 24 1.47 0.77 0.81
CA PHE A 24 1.61 0.90 2.26
C PHE A 24 0.72 -0.15 2.91
N GLU A 25 1.29 -1.00 3.76
CA GLU A 25 0.57 -2.03 4.51
C GLU A 25 0.81 -1.87 6.01
N VAL A 26 -0.27 -1.81 6.78
CA VAL A 26 -0.20 -1.71 8.24
C VAL A 26 0.18 -3.08 8.79
N ILE A 27 1.33 -3.16 9.43
CA ILE A 27 1.83 -4.41 10.02
C ILE A 27 1.49 -4.46 11.50
N ASP A 28 1.53 -3.32 12.19
CA ASP A 28 1.27 -3.27 13.62
C ASP A 28 0.59 -1.98 14.06
N MET A 29 -0.30 -2.13 15.04
CA MET A 29 -1.10 -1.09 15.67
C MET A 29 -0.80 -1.05 17.16
N ASP A 30 -0.43 0.12 17.67
CA ASP A 30 -0.31 0.39 19.10
C ASP A 30 -1.53 1.21 19.56
N GLY A 31 -2.58 0.49 19.96
CA GLY A 31 -3.87 1.07 20.33
C GLY A 31 -4.49 1.89 19.19
N ARG A 32 -4.43 3.22 19.30
CA ARG A 32 -4.94 4.16 18.29
C ARG A 32 -3.86 4.70 17.36
N ARG A 33 -2.63 4.20 17.43
CA ARG A 33 -1.51 4.64 16.60
C ARG A 33 -1.06 3.51 15.70
N VAL A 34 -0.68 3.87 14.48
CA VAL A 34 0.05 2.96 13.61
C VAL A 34 1.49 2.95 14.10
N ASP A 35 2.01 1.79 14.50
CA ASP A 35 3.40 1.64 14.95
C ASP A 35 4.30 1.23 13.79
N LYS A 36 3.86 0.24 12.99
CA LYS A 36 4.67 -0.33 11.91
C LYS A 36 3.92 -0.37 10.58
N VAL A 37 4.58 0.10 9.54
CA VAL A 37 4.10 0.07 8.16
C VAL A 37 5.17 -0.56 7.28
N LEU A 38 4.77 -1.54 6.47
CA LEU A 38 5.58 -2.04 5.37
C LEU A 38 5.30 -1.18 4.13
N VAL A 39 6.37 -0.68 3.51
CA VAL A 39 6.29 0.07 2.26
C VAL A 39 6.98 -0.74 1.17
N THR A 40 6.26 -1.04 0.10
CA THR A 40 6.81 -1.72 -1.07
C THR A 40 6.63 -0.85 -2.30
N THR A 41 7.57 -0.91 -3.23
CA THR A 41 7.35 -0.36 -4.56
C THR A 41 6.40 -1.29 -5.31
N LYS A 42 5.44 -0.72 -6.04
CA LYS A 42 4.73 -1.47 -7.06
C LYS A 42 5.75 -1.75 -8.15
N THR A 43 6.28 -2.97 -8.18
CA THR A 43 6.98 -3.46 -9.35
C THR A 43 5.97 -3.40 -10.47
N LYS A 44 6.10 -2.41 -11.36
CA LYS A 44 5.45 -2.44 -12.66
C LYS A 44 5.88 -3.78 -13.26
N PRO A 45 4.96 -4.70 -13.62
CA PRO A 45 5.36 -5.86 -14.41
C PRO A 45 6.14 -5.31 -15.59
N ALA A 46 7.39 -5.76 -15.77
CA ALA A 46 8.18 -5.37 -16.93
C ALA A 46 7.25 -5.55 -18.13
N ALA A 47 6.95 -4.44 -18.81
CA ALA A 47 5.99 -4.44 -19.90
C ALA A 47 6.34 -5.61 -20.79
N GLU A 48 5.44 -6.60 -20.89
CA GLU A 48 5.67 -7.77 -21.71
C GLU A 48 6.00 -7.25 -23.11
N PRO A 49 7.23 -7.47 -23.63
CA PRO A 49 7.56 -7.04 -24.96
C PRO A 49 6.86 -8.01 -25.92
N GLY A 50 5.63 -7.68 -26.32
CA GLY A 50 5.01 -8.30 -27.50
C GLY A 50 3.58 -8.82 -27.38
N SER A 51 2.63 -8.06 -26.82
CA SER A 51 1.22 -8.23 -27.21
C SER A 51 0.82 -7.15 -28.24
N SER A 52 1.57 -7.09 -29.34
CA SER A 52 0.98 -6.70 -30.62
C SER A 52 0.05 -7.84 -31.03
N GLN A 53 -1.19 -7.82 -30.53
CA GLN A 53 -2.23 -8.70 -31.04
C GLN A 53 -2.79 -8.06 -32.33
N PRO A 54 -2.95 -8.84 -33.42
CA PRO A 54 -3.38 -8.36 -34.73
C PRO A 54 -4.81 -7.81 -34.75
#